data_AF-A0A1G5Q241-F1
#
_entry.id   AF-A0A1G5Q241-F1
#
_cell.length_a   1.000
_cell.length_b   1.000
_cell.length_c   1.000
_cell.angle_alpha   90.00
_cell.angle_beta   90.00
_cell.angle_gamma   90.00
#
_symmetry.space_group_name_H-M   'P 1'
#
loop_
_entity.id
_entity.type
_entity.pdbx_description
1 polymer ?
#
loop_
_entity_poly.entity_id
_entity_poly.type
_entity_poly.pdbx_seq_one_letter_code
_entity_poly.pdbx_strand_id
1 'polypeptide(L)'
;MKKLFLATVLVISSVAAAQSETYRCKFHDPGRYNTIPKEVLVKVAPNNAGAEVVDPILLSERQAPKAARFVDNNSKLLRVRWRVDGATFRGGAKSDMDFSMVYRKARNRASITLTIANFDNTDSGTGHCVLE
;
A
#
# COMPACT_ATOMS: atom_id res chain seq x y z
N MET A 1 -5.29 64.17 -24.80
CA MET A 1 -4.24 63.15 -24.53
C MET A 1 -4.83 62.11 -23.58
N LYS A 2 -5.24 60.94 -24.09
CA LYS A 2 -5.96 59.90 -23.33
C LYS A 2 -4.96 58.78 -23.03
N LYS A 3 -4.53 58.66 -21.76
CA LYS A 3 -3.62 57.61 -21.31
C LYS A 3 -4.43 56.36 -20.97
N LEU A 4 -4.34 55.33 -21.82
CA LEU A 4 -4.84 53.99 -21.50
C LEU A 4 -3.85 53.35 -20.51
N PHE A 5 -4.30 53.07 -19.29
CA PHE A 5 -3.59 52.18 -18.36
C PHE A 5 -4.01 50.75 -18.66
N LEU A 6 -3.09 49.93 -19.16
CA LEU A 6 -3.25 48.48 -19.26
C LEU A 6 -3.08 47.89 -17.85
N ALA A 7 -4.15 47.35 -17.27
CA ALA A 7 -4.09 46.61 -16.02
C ALA A 7 -3.78 45.13 -16.31
N THR A 8 -2.58 44.69 -15.96
CA THR A 8 -2.17 43.28 -16.06
C THR A 8 -2.78 42.51 -14.90
N VAL A 9 -3.82 41.71 -15.17
CA VAL A 9 -4.40 40.78 -14.19
C VAL A 9 -3.47 39.58 -14.04
N LEU A 10 -2.77 39.49 -12.90
CA LEU A 10 -1.94 38.34 -12.54
C LEU A 10 -2.86 37.22 -12.02
N VAL A 11 -3.16 36.22 -12.86
CA VAL A 11 -3.91 35.03 -12.44
C VAL A 11 -2.95 34.12 -11.68
N ILE A 12 -3.05 34.11 -10.35
CA ILE A 12 -2.33 33.17 -9.49
C ILE A 12 -3.07 31.84 -9.56
N SER A 13 -2.60 30.93 -10.41
CA SER A 13 -3.12 29.56 -10.48
C SER A 13 -2.62 28.77 -9.27
N SER A 14 -3.51 28.53 -8.30
CA SER A 14 -3.26 27.65 -7.17
C SER A 14 -3.13 26.21 -7.67
N VAL A 15 -1.90 25.72 -7.85
CA VAL A 15 -1.67 24.29 -8.10
C VAL A 15 -1.99 23.56 -6.81
N ALA A 16 -3.12 22.84 -6.77
CA ALA A 16 -3.42 21.96 -5.66
C ALA A 16 -2.33 20.88 -5.59
N ALA A 17 -1.46 20.97 -4.58
CA ALA A 17 -0.46 19.95 -4.33
C ALA A 17 -1.18 18.65 -4.02
N ALA A 18 -1.06 17.65 -4.91
CA ALA A 18 -1.54 16.32 -4.62
C ALA A 18 -0.78 15.80 -3.40
N GLN A 19 -1.51 15.42 -2.35
CA GLN A 19 -0.92 14.94 -1.11
C GLN A 19 -0.72 13.42 -1.17
N SER A 20 0.28 12.92 -0.46
CA SER A 20 0.44 11.49 -0.22
C SER A 20 -0.59 11.03 0.81
N GLU A 21 -1.17 9.85 0.61
CA GLU A 21 -2.10 9.24 1.55
C GLU A 21 -1.41 8.07 2.28
N THR A 22 -1.53 8.00 3.60
CA THR A 22 -1.03 6.86 4.38
C THR A 22 -2.20 6.05 4.91
N TYR A 23 -2.24 4.76 4.57
CA TYR A 23 -3.24 3.83 5.06
C TYR A 23 -2.61 2.89 6.07
N ARG A 24 -3.21 2.82 7.26
CA ARG A 24 -2.91 1.78 8.25
C ARG A 24 -3.97 0.71 8.19
N CYS A 25 -3.59 -0.49 7.75
CA CYS A 25 -4.48 -1.64 7.63
C CYS A 25 -4.19 -2.67 8.73
N LYS A 26 -5.21 -3.06 9.49
CA LYS A 26 -5.11 -4.07 10.56
C LYS A 26 -5.86 -5.33 10.17
N PHE A 27 -5.22 -6.48 10.30
CA PHE A 27 -5.76 -7.79 9.97
C PHE A 27 -5.92 -8.64 11.23
N HIS A 28 -7.08 -9.30 11.34
CA HIS A 28 -7.46 -10.08 12.51
C HIS A 28 -7.41 -11.59 12.28
N ASP A 29 -7.39 -12.00 11.00
CA ASP A 29 -7.23 -13.39 10.60
C ASP A 29 -5.80 -13.59 10.08
N PRO A 30 -4.90 -14.13 10.91
CA PRO A 30 -3.48 -14.20 10.60
C PRO A 30 -3.15 -15.37 9.64
N GLY A 31 -4.16 -16.12 9.19
CA GLY A 31 -3.99 -17.27 8.32
C GLY A 31 -3.48 -18.52 9.06
N ARG A 32 -3.33 -19.64 8.33
CA ARG A 32 -3.07 -20.99 8.88
C ARG A 32 -1.76 -21.09 9.70
N TYR A 33 -0.81 -20.17 9.49
CA TYR A 33 0.50 -20.17 10.15
C TYR A 33 0.96 -18.80 10.65
N ASN A 34 0.05 -17.86 10.91
CA ASN A 34 0.40 -16.47 11.20
C ASN A 34 1.23 -15.80 10.09
N THR A 35 1.01 -16.20 8.84
CA THR A 35 1.77 -15.68 7.68
C THR A 35 1.16 -14.40 7.12
N ILE A 36 -0.02 -14.02 7.58
CA ILE A 36 -0.61 -12.73 7.30
C ILE A 36 -0.15 -11.71 8.36
N PRO A 37 0.44 -10.58 7.95
CA PRO A 37 0.87 -9.54 8.88
C PRO A 37 -0.33 -8.95 9.62
N LYS A 38 -0.18 -8.75 10.94
CA LYS A 38 -1.22 -8.12 11.79
C LYS A 38 -1.52 -6.68 11.38
N GLU A 39 -0.53 -6.00 10.81
CA GLU A 39 -0.64 -4.62 10.37
C GLU A 39 0.18 -4.40 9.10
N VAL A 40 -0.34 -3.59 8.19
CA VAL A 40 0.37 -3.13 6.99
C VAL A 40 0.18 -1.62 6.87
N LEU A 41 1.27 -0.89 6.73
CA LEU A 41 1.27 0.53 6.38
C LEU A 41 1.51 0.66 4.88
N VAL A 42 0.64 1.42 4.21
CA VAL A 42 0.79 1.75 2.79
C VAL A 42 0.83 3.25 2.64
N LYS A 43 1.96 3.79 2.21
CA LYS A 43 2.12 5.19 1.84
C LYS A 43 1.96 5.32 0.32
N VAL A 44 0.82 5.85 -0.12
CA VAL A 44 0.53 6.09 -1.53
C VAL A 44 1.06 7.47 -1.93
N ALA A 45 1.86 7.51 -2.98
CA ALA A 45 2.39 8.76 -3.52
C ALA A 45 1.27 9.61 -4.15
N PRO A 46 1.46 10.94 -4.25
CA PRO A 46 0.55 11.82 -4.96
C PRO A 46 0.17 11.30 -6.34
N ASN A 47 -1.09 11.51 -6.75
CA ASN A 47 -1.61 11.08 -8.06
C ASN A 47 -1.43 9.57 -8.34
N ASN A 48 -1.35 8.74 -7.30
CA ASN A 48 -1.14 7.29 -7.41
C ASN A 48 0.14 6.88 -8.16
N ALA A 49 1.17 7.75 -8.18
CA ALA A 49 2.41 7.49 -8.90
C ALA A 49 3.18 6.24 -8.40
N GLY A 50 2.84 5.75 -7.21
CA GLY A 50 3.42 4.57 -6.60
C GLY A 50 2.92 4.41 -5.18
N ALA A 51 3.38 3.35 -4.51
CA ALA A 51 3.20 3.20 -3.08
C ALA A 51 4.42 2.56 -2.44
N GLU A 52 4.64 2.86 -1.17
CA GLU A 52 5.61 2.19 -0.31
C GLU A 52 4.85 1.41 0.76
N VAL A 53 5.31 0.19 1.06
CA VAL A 53 4.70 -0.73 2.01
C VAL A 53 5.68 -1.06 3.13
N VAL A 54 5.18 -1.03 4.36
CA VAL A 54 5.88 -1.50 5.55
C VAL A 54 4.97 -2.48 6.29
N ASP A 55 5.51 -3.63 6.66
CA ASP A 55 4.80 -4.63 7.46
C ASP A 55 5.77 -5.35 8.43
N PRO A 56 5.26 -6.03 9.47
CA PRO A 56 6.09 -6.76 10.42
C PRO A 56 6.96 -7.88 9.82
N ILE A 57 6.57 -8.46 8.69
CA ILE A 57 7.32 -9.56 8.04
C ILE A 57 8.56 -8.98 7.36
N LEU A 58 8.43 -7.87 6.63
CA LEU A 58 9.57 -7.10 6.11
C LEU A 58 10.56 -6.75 7.23
N LEU A 59 10.06 -6.28 8.36
CA LEU A 59 10.90 -5.93 9.52
C LEU A 59 11.59 -7.17 10.11
N SER A 60 10.90 -8.30 10.27
CA SER A 60 11.50 -9.54 10.78
C SER A 60 12.58 -10.09 9.86
N GLU A 61 12.42 -9.91 8.56
CA GLU A 61 13.39 -10.31 7.52
C GLU A 61 14.46 -9.23 7.27
N ARG A 62 14.50 -8.16 8.09
CA ARG A 62 15.43 -7.03 7.98
C ARG A 62 15.45 -6.34 6.61
N GLN A 63 14.29 -6.31 5.95
CA GLN A 63 14.12 -5.62 4.67
C GLN A 63 13.66 -4.18 4.89
N ALA A 64 14.17 -3.29 4.04
CA ALA A 64 13.69 -1.91 3.97
C ALA A 64 12.21 -1.88 3.51
N PRO A 65 11.50 -0.74 3.74
CA PRO A 65 10.20 -0.50 3.12
C PRO A 65 10.21 -0.85 1.64
N LYS A 66 9.15 -1.49 1.16
CA LYS A 66 9.09 -1.97 -0.23
C LYS A 66 8.26 -1.05 -1.10
N ALA A 67 8.83 -0.65 -2.23
CA ALA A 67 8.05 -0.13 -3.33
C ALA A 67 7.03 -1.21 -3.77
N ALA A 68 5.76 -0.82 -3.81
CA ALA A 68 4.70 -1.67 -4.32
C ALA A 68 4.94 -1.93 -5.81
N ARG A 69 4.80 -3.19 -6.22
CA ARG A 69 4.85 -3.60 -7.63
C ARG A 69 3.59 -3.19 -8.39
N PHE A 70 2.51 -2.95 -7.66
CA PHE A 70 1.25 -2.50 -8.17
C PHE A 70 0.53 -1.67 -7.11
N VAL A 71 -0.05 -0.56 -7.53
CA VAL A 71 -0.99 0.23 -6.73
C VAL A 71 -2.14 0.69 -7.62
N ASP A 72 -3.36 0.55 -7.11
CA ASP A 72 -4.56 1.21 -7.62
C ASP A 72 -5.31 1.79 -6.44
N ASN A 73 -5.33 3.11 -6.35
CA ASN A 73 -5.99 3.84 -5.28
C ASN A 73 -7.01 4.81 -5.88
N ASN A 74 -8.29 4.50 -5.73
CA ASN A 74 -9.37 5.30 -6.27
C ASN A 74 -10.47 5.49 -5.22
N SER A 75 -11.58 6.10 -5.59
CA SER A 75 -12.68 6.37 -4.66
C SER A 75 -13.34 5.11 -4.10
N LYS A 76 -13.22 3.96 -4.77
CA LYS A 76 -13.88 2.71 -4.40
C LYS A 76 -12.96 1.78 -3.59
N LEU A 77 -11.68 1.73 -3.95
CA LEU A 77 -10.73 0.78 -3.38
C LEU A 77 -9.29 1.30 -3.34
N LEU A 78 -8.50 0.67 -2.48
CA LEU A 78 -7.04 0.64 -2.53
C LEU A 78 -6.61 -0.81 -2.78
N ARG A 79 -5.86 -1.07 -3.85
CA ARG A 79 -5.23 -2.37 -4.12
C ARG A 79 -3.73 -2.20 -4.21
N VAL A 80 -2.99 -3.04 -3.49
CA VAL A 80 -1.52 -2.96 -3.40
C VAL A 80 -0.94 -4.35 -3.49
N ARG A 81 0.18 -4.50 -4.20
CA ARG A 81 0.96 -5.74 -4.23
C ARG A 81 2.42 -5.47 -3.96
N TRP A 82 3.04 -6.27 -3.12
CA TRP A 82 4.47 -6.20 -2.81
C TRP A 82 5.02 -7.60 -2.58
N ARG A 83 6.34 -7.71 -2.52
CA ARG A 83 7.05 -8.96 -2.25
C ARG A 83 8.00 -8.78 -1.07
N VAL A 84 8.06 -9.79 -0.22
CA VAL A 84 9.17 -10.03 0.71
C VAL A 84 10.12 -11.02 0.04
N ASP A 85 11.37 -10.62 -0.18
CA ASP A 85 12.34 -11.40 -0.95
C ASP A 85 13.05 -12.42 -0.04
N GLY A 86 13.10 -13.70 -0.42
CA GLY A 86 13.91 -14.71 0.29
C GLY A 86 13.61 -14.89 1.78
N ALA A 87 12.34 -14.81 2.17
CA ALA A 87 11.89 -15.04 3.54
C ALA A 87 12.29 -16.45 4.03
N THR A 88 12.68 -16.55 5.30
CA THR A 88 13.24 -17.78 5.86
C THR A 88 12.16 -18.60 6.57
N PHE A 89 11.89 -19.79 6.06
CA PHE A 89 10.91 -20.72 6.62
C PHE A 89 11.54 -21.69 7.63
N ARG A 90 10.67 -22.39 8.37
CA ARG A 90 11.10 -23.46 9.29
C ARG A 90 11.91 -24.51 8.52
N GLY A 91 13.12 -24.79 9.00
CA GLY A 91 14.07 -25.69 8.33
C GLY A 91 15.12 -24.97 7.46
N GLY A 92 15.11 -23.64 7.41
CA GLY A 92 16.14 -22.85 6.73
C GLY A 92 15.92 -22.66 5.22
N ALA A 93 14.84 -23.22 4.68
CA ALA A 93 14.43 -22.96 3.30
C ALA A 93 14.10 -21.48 3.11
N LYS A 94 14.47 -20.92 1.97
CA LYS A 94 14.17 -19.53 1.60
C LYS A 94 13.21 -19.49 0.43
N SER A 95 12.22 -18.62 0.50
CA SER A 95 11.36 -18.35 -0.67
C SER A 95 10.76 -16.96 -0.62
N ASP A 96 10.35 -16.50 -1.78
CA ASP A 96 9.65 -15.23 -1.94
C ASP A 96 8.21 -15.34 -1.45
N MET A 97 7.74 -14.28 -0.80
CA MET A 97 6.35 -14.13 -0.36
C MET A 97 5.70 -12.98 -1.11
N ASP A 98 4.76 -13.29 -2.00
CA ASP A 98 4.00 -12.31 -2.76
C ASP A 98 2.67 -11.99 -2.06
N PHE A 99 2.50 -10.73 -1.67
CA PHE A 99 1.30 -10.25 -1.01
C PHE A 99 0.40 -9.45 -1.98
N SER A 100 -0.91 -9.62 -1.85
CA SER A 100 -1.93 -8.83 -2.55
C SER A 100 -2.99 -8.38 -1.56
N MET A 101 -3.06 -7.08 -1.30
CA MET A 101 -4.06 -6.46 -0.45
C MET A 101 -5.10 -5.71 -1.28
N VAL A 102 -6.36 -5.81 -0.89
CA VAL A 102 -7.48 -5.02 -1.41
C VAL A 102 -8.28 -4.46 -0.23
N TYR A 103 -8.37 -3.13 -0.14
CA TYR A 103 -9.22 -2.41 0.79
C TYR A 103 -10.40 -1.78 0.04
N ARG A 104 -11.63 -2.18 0.37
CA ARG A 104 -12.87 -1.63 -0.18
C ARG A 104 -13.35 -0.51 0.73
N LYS A 105 -13.16 0.74 0.31
CA LYS A 105 -13.37 1.95 1.12
C LYS A 105 -14.82 2.07 1.63
N ALA A 106 -15.80 1.85 0.76
CA ALA A 106 -17.22 1.97 1.09
C ALA A 106 -17.71 1.02 2.20
N ARG A 107 -17.04 -0.13 2.39
CA ARG A 107 -17.42 -1.13 3.40
C ARG A 107 -16.44 -1.21 4.57
N ASN A 108 -15.43 -0.34 4.57
CA ASN A 108 -14.27 -0.42 5.46
C ASN A 108 -13.72 -1.87 5.62
N ARG A 109 -13.59 -2.60 4.51
CA ARG A 109 -13.17 -4.01 4.55
C ARG A 109 -11.90 -4.21 3.74
N ALA A 110 -10.86 -4.70 4.40
CA ALA A 110 -9.62 -5.14 3.79
C ALA A 110 -9.57 -6.67 3.68
N SER A 111 -8.98 -7.15 2.60
CA SER A 111 -8.60 -8.54 2.38
C SER A 111 -7.16 -8.59 1.92
N ILE A 112 -6.39 -9.53 2.43
CA ILE A 112 -5.01 -9.76 2.04
C ILE A 112 -4.84 -11.23 1.70
N THR A 113 -4.04 -11.50 0.67
CA THR A 113 -3.66 -12.85 0.26
C THR A 113 -2.15 -12.91 0.16
N LEU A 114 -1.59 -14.02 0.63
CA LEU A 114 -0.20 -14.41 0.47
C LEU A 114 -0.13 -15.57 -0.52
N THR A 115 0.86 -15.54 -1.40
CA THR A 115 1.31 -16.67 -2.19
C THR A 115 2.81 -16.85 -1.97
N ILE A 116 3.25 -18.06 -1.62
CA ILE A 116 4.66 -18.35 -1.42
C ILE A 116 5.19 -19.00 -2.70
N ALA A 117 6.24 -18.43 -3.29
CA ALA A 117 6.82 -19.00 -4.50
C ALA A 117 7.32 -20.43 -4.24
N ASN A 118 7.16 -21.32 -5.22
CA ASN A 118 7.59 -22.73 -5.15
C ASN A 118 6.83 -23.61 -4.12
N PHE A 119 5.74 -23.12 -3.54
CA PHE A 119 4.83 -23.91 -2.70
C PHE A 119 3.39 -23.72 -3.17
N ASP A 120 2.56 -24.76 -3.04
CA ASP A 120 1.11 -24.68 -3.31
C ASP A 120 0.34 -23.95 -2.20
N ASN A 121 1.04 -23.19 -1.35
CA ASN A 121 0.51 -22.59 -0.15
C ASN A 121 0.04 -21.16 -0.46
N THR A 122 -1.28 -20.97 -0.35
CA THR A 122 -1.90 -19.65 -0.28
C THR A 122 -2.46 -19.45 1.12
N ASP A 123 -2.26 -18.27 1.69
CA ASP A 123 -2.90 -17.87 2.95
C ASP A 123 -3.68 -16.58 2.75
N SER A 124 -4.68 -16.33 3.58
CA SER A 124 -5.50 -15.13 3.44
C SER A 124 -5.99 -14.62 4.78
N GLY A 125 -6.20 -13.31 4.85
CA GLY A 125 -6.73 -12.64 6.02
C GLY A 125 -7.71 -11.53 5.66
N THR A 126 -8.49 -11.12 6.65
CA THR A 126 -9.41 -10.00 6.54
C THR A 126 -9.19 -8.98 7.64
N GLY A 127 -9.56 -7.74 7.37
CA GLY A 127 -9.22 -6.61 8.19
C GLY A 127 -9.98 -5.34 7.82
N HIS A 128 -9.46 -4.22 8.28
CA HIS A 128 -9.96 -2.88 8.01
C HIS A 128 -8.78 -1.92 7.86
N CYS A 129 -9.00 -0.77 7.23
CA CYS A 129 -7.95 0.25 7.11
C CYS A 129 -8.48 1.61 7.56
N VAL A 130 -7.57 2.42 8.08
CA VAL A 130 -7.83 3.85 8.37
C VAL A 130 -6.84 4.68 7.57
N LEU A 131 -7.30 5.84 7.09
CA LEU A 131 -6.43 6.88 6.55
C LEU A 131 -5.82 7.61 7.75
N GLU A 132 -4.50 7.77 7.77
CA GLU A 132 -3.77 8.54 8.79
C GLU A 132 -3.61 10.01 8.41
#